data_AF-A0A132GTR0-F1
#
_entry.id   AF-A0A132GTR0-F1
#
_cell.length_a   1.000
_cell.length_b   1.000
_cell.length_c   1.000
_cell.angle_alpha   90.00
_cell.angle_beta   90.00
_cell.angle_gamma   90.00
#
_symmetry.space_group_name_H-M   'P 1'
#
loop_
_entity.id
_entity.type
_entity.pdbx_description
1 polymer ?
#
loop_
_entity_poly.entity_id
_entity_poly.type
_entity_poly.pdbx_seq_one_letter_code
_entity_poly.pdbx_strand_id
1 'polypeptide(L)'
;MNQKNHLLLLSSCIISLATIVMQGCVEPTDDRAALCGNWESVEGKPDVLIYKEGPAYKVTVFKRGGLTRRLKPATYLLQQENGNLFINTGYRIDVSYNEETD
;
A
#
# COMPACT_ATOMS: atom_id res chain seq x y z
N MET A 1 28.68 44.88 -15.79
CA MET A 1 27.85 43.95 -14.97
C MET A 1 28.80 43.15 -14.08
N ASN A 2 28.65 43.21 -12.75
CA ASN A 2 29.66 42.78 -11.79
C ASN A 2 29.73 41.24 -11.67
N GLN A 3 30.89 40.63 -11.90
CA GLN A 3 31.14 39.17 -11.87
C GLN A 3 30.71 38.53 -10.53
N LYS A 4 30.77 39.29 -9.44
CA LYS A 4 30.30 38.87 -8.11
C LYS A 4 28.79 38.63 -8.08
N ASN A 5 28.02 39.44 -8.80
CA ASN A 5 26.55 39.31 -8.85
C ASN A 5 26.14 38.07 -9.62
N HIS A 6 26.89 37.69 -10.66
CA HIS A 6 26.64 36.49 -11.45
C HIS A 6 26.96 35.22 -10.66
N LEU A 7 28.02 35.25 -9.84
CA LEU A 7 28.39 34.14 -8.96
C LEU A 7 27.35 33.94 -7.85
N LEU A 8 26.83 35.03 -7.27
CA LEU A 8 25.76 34.99 -6.27
C LEU A 8 24.45 34.44 -6.85
N LEU A 9 24.09 34.82 -8.08
CA LEU A 9 22.89 34.34 -8.77
C LEU A 9 22.97 32.84 -9.04
N LEU A 10 24.09 32.37 -9.58
CA LEU A 10 24.34 30.95 -9.85
C LEU A 10 24.32 30.12 -8.56
N SER A 11 24.94 30.63 -7.49
CA SER A 11 24.88 29.99 -6.17
C SER A 11 23.45 29.83 -5.68
N SER A 12 22.61 30.85 -5.84
CA SER A 12 21.21 30.80 -5.39
C SER A 12 20.38 29.79 -6.19
N CYS A 13 20.62 29.68 -7.51
CA CYS A 13 19.96 28.70 -8.37
C CYS A 13 20.32 27.26 -7.99
N ILE A 14 21.59 27.00 -7.66
CA ILE A 14 22.05 25.66 -7.26
C ILE A 14 21.44 25.24 -5.93
N ILE A 15 21.36 26.16 -4.96
CA ILE A 15 20.73 25.89 -3.66
C ILE A 15 19.24 25.56 -3.85
N SER A 16 18.53 26.33 -4.69
CA SER A 16 17.12 26.08 -5.00
C SER A 16 16.87 24.77 -5.76
N LEU A 17 17.77 24.37 -6.66
CA LEU A 17 17.66 23.06 -7.32
C LEU A 17 17.89 21.91 -6.32
N ALA A 18 18.86 22.06 -5.41
CA ALA A 18 19.18 21.06 -4.41
C ALA A 18 18.03 20.84 -3.40
N THR A 19 17.28 21.88 -3.05
CA THR A 19 16.12 21.75 -2.14
C THR A 19 14.93 21.05 -2.79
N ILE A 20 14.70 21.23 -4.10
CA ILE A 20 13.62 20.52 -4.83
C ILE A 20 13.91 19.02 -4.91
N VAL A 21 15.17 18.63 -5.09
CA VAL A 21 15.60 17.22 -5.09
C VAL A 21 15.45 16.57 -3.70
N MET A 22 15.46 17.38 -2.64
CA MET A 22 15.38 16.94 -1.24
C MET A 22 13.97 17.05 -0.62
N GLN A 23 12.92 17.28 -1.41
CA GLN A 23 11.55 17.00 -0.95
C GLN A 23 11.38 15.49 -0.88
N GLY A 24 11.92 14.91 0.19
CA GLY A 24 11.94 13.49 0.47
C GLY A 24 10.54 12.90 0.31
N CYS A 25 10.49 11.78 -0.40
CA CYS A 25 9.39 10.85 -0.34
C CYS A 25 9.01 10.69 1.14
N VAL A 26 7.89 11.27 1.55
CA VAL A 26 7.27 10.90 2.82
C VAL A 26 6.88 9.45 2.63
N GLU A 27 7.72 8.55 3.15
CA GLU A 27 7.39 7.13 3.11
C GLU A 27 6.06 6.96 3.85
N PRO A 28 5.04 6.39 3.20
CA PRO A 28 3.79 6.12 3.88
C PRO A 28 4.09 5.22 5.08
N THR A 29 3.56 5.59 6.25
CA THR A 29 3.72 4.82 7.47
C THR A 29 3.12 3.42 7.26
N ASP A 30 3.94 2.38 7.50
CA ASP A 30 3.49 0.99 7.43
C ASP A 30 2.78 0.63 8.74
N ASP A 31 1.49 0.96 8.79
CA ASP A 31 0.66 0.79 9.99
C ASP A 31 0.06 -0.62 10.10
N ARG A 32 0.46 -1.57 9.23
CA ARG A 32 -0.05 -2.96 9.23
C ARG A 32 0.26 -3.71 10.54
N ALA A 33 1.28 -3.29 11.28
CA ALA A 33 1.58 -3.83 12.60
C ALA A 33 0.38 -3.68 13.56
N ALA A 34 -0.31 -2.53 13.52
CA ALA A 34 -1.47 -2.26 14.37
C ALA A 34 -2.69 -3.12 14.01
N LEU A 35 -2.71 -3.72 12.82
CA LEU A 35 -3.81 -4.57 12.35
C LEU A 35 -3.66 -6.02 12.80
N CYS A 36 -2.50 -6.42 13.33
CA CYS A 36 -2.25 -7.80 13.75
C CYS A 36 -3.21 -8.22 14.87
N GLY A 37 -3.88 -9.35 14.71
CA GLY A 37 -4.85 -9.84 15.67
C GLY A 37 -5.98 -10.64 15.04
N ASN A 38 -6.85 -11.14 15.91
CA ASN A 38 -8.11 -11.77 15.51
C ASN A 38 -9.18 -10.70 15.32
N TRP A 39 -9.89 -10.78 14.21
CA TRP A 39 -10.99 -9.89 13.87
C TRP A 39 -12.25 -10.72 13.64
N GLU A 40 -13.32 -10.39 14.35
CA GLU A 40 -14.63 -11.01 14.19
C GLU A 40 -15.54 -10.14 13.33
N SER A 41 -16.28 -10.76 12.41
CA SER A 41 -17.25 -10.03 11.61
C SER A 41 -18.51 -9.70 12.41
N VAL A 42 -18.94 -8.44 12.33
CA VAL A 42 -20.21 -7.96 12.91
C VAL A 42 -21.44 -8.30 12.05
N GLU A 43 -21.28 -8.59 10.76
CA GLU A 43 -22.37 -8.75 9.77
C GLU A 43 -22.42 -10.15 9.14
N GLY A 44 -21.88 -11.16 9.81
CA GLY A 44 -21.90 -12.54 9.30
C GLY A 44 -20.98 -12.78 8.09
N LYS A 45 -20.01 -11.89 7.86
CA LYS A 45 -18.87 -12.16 6.96
C LYS A 45 -17.88 -13.12 7.65
N PRO A 46 -16.91 -13.68 6.92
CA PRO A 46 -15.83 -14.47 7.52
C PRO A 46 -15.04 -13.69 8.58
N ASP A 47 -14.63 -14.38 9.64
CA ASP A 47 -13.66 -13.87 10.60
C ASP A 47 -12.27 -13.90 9.96
N VAL A 48 -11.35 -13.04 10.41
CA VAL A 48 -9.99 -12.99 9.87
C VAL A 48 -8.92 -12.93 10.96
N LEU A 49 -7.76 -13.52 10.69
CA LEU A 49 -6.55 -13.40 11.50
C LEU A 49 -5.48 -12.69 10.67
N ILE A 50 -4.99 -11.56 11.17
CA ILE A 50 -3.88 -10.82 10.57
C ILE A 50 -2.63 -11.06 11.41
N TYR A 51 -1.53 -11.43 10.77
CA TYR A 51 -0.26 -11.66 11.46
C TYR A 51 0.93 -11.31 10.58
N LYS A 52 2.07 -11.05 11.23
CA LYS A 52 3.36 -10.87 10.57
C LYS A 52 4.13 -12.19 10.53
N GLU A 53 4.64 -12.54 9.37
CA GLU A 53 5.53 -13.68 9.17
C GLU A 53 6.80 -13.18 8.45
N GLY A 54 7.89 -13.03 9.21
CA GLY A 54 9.12 -12.41 8.71
C GLY A 54 8.86 -10.95 8.27
N PRO A 55 9.19 -10.57 7.01
CA PRO A 55 8.92 -9.24 6.49
C PRO A 55 7.48 -9.06 5.95
N ALA A 56 6.72 -10.15 5.79
CA ALA A 56 5.40 -10.12 5.17
C ALA A 56 4.29 -10.04 6.21
N TYR A 57 3.20 -9.34 5.88
CA TYR A 57 1.93 -9.45 6.61
C TYR A 57 1.01 -10.39 5.85
N LYS A 58 0.27 -11.21 6.59
CA LYS A 58 -0.65 -12.22 6.05
C LYS A 58 -2.02 -12.07 6.68
N VAL A 59 -3.05 -12.34 5.88
CA VAL A 59 -4.44 -12.43 6.36
C VAL A 59 -4.93 -13.85 6.13
N THR A 60 -5.41 -14.50 7.18
CA THR A 60 -6.13 -15.77 7.09
C THR A 60 -7.62 -15.53 7.23
N VAL A 61 -8.40 -15.98 6.24
CA VAL A 61 -9.85 -15.82 6.21
C VAL A 61 -10.53 -17.12 6.62
N PHE A 62 -11.34 -17.07 7.67
CA PHE A 62 -12.11 -18.20 8.20
C PHE A 62 -13.55 -18.13 7.68
N LYS A 63 -13.85 -18.84 6.58
CA LYS A 63 -15.23 -18.88 6.07
C LYS A 63 -16.17 -19.58 7.05
N ARG A 64 -17.22 -18.89 7.51
CA ARG A 64 -18.37 -19.51 8.17
C ARG A 64 -19.21 -20.24 7.09
N GLY A 65 -19.28 -21.56 7.17
CA GLY A 65 -19.93 -22.39 6.15
C GLY A 65 -21.45 -22.49 6.34
N GLY A 66 -22.22 -22.18 5.31
CA GLY A 66 -23.64 -22.55 5.21
C GLY A 66 -23.81 -24.01 4.77
N LEU A 67 -24.74 -24.70 5.45
CA LEU A 67 -25.31 -26.06 5.32
C LEU A 67 -24.41 -27.26 4.94
N THR A 68 -23.43 -27.18 4.03
CA THR A 68 -22.67 -28.35 3.57
C THR A 68 -21.22 -28.12 3.14
N ARG A 69 -20.68 -26.89 3.09
CA ARG A 69 -19.29 -26.67 2.68
C ARG A 69 -18.38 -26.31 3.85
N ARG A 70 -17.72 -27.32 4.44
CA ARG A 70 -16.47 -27.11 5.19
C ARG A 70 -15.43 -26.54 4.21
N LEU A 71 -15.18 -25.24 4.29
CA LEU A 71 -14.09 -24.60 3.55
C LEU A 71 -12.94 -24.33 4.52
N LYS A 72 -11.76 -24.84 4.16
CA LYS A 72 -10.52 -24.67 4.91
C LYS A 72 -10.14 -23.18 5.00
N PRO A 73 -9.49 -22.75 6.08
CA PRO A 73 -8.90 -21.42 6.15
C PRO A 73 -8.00 -21.16 4.94
N ALA A 74 -8.03 -19.95 4.40
CA ALA A 74 -7.18 -19.53 3.30
C ALA A 74 -6.34 -18.32 3.72
N THR A 75 -5.04 -18.35 3.43
CA THR A 75 -4.09 -17.31 3.81
C THR A 75 -3.59 -16.56 2.59
N TYR A 76 -3.61 -15.24 2.67
CA TYR A 76 -3.21 -14.31 1.60
C TYR A 76 -2.17 -13.32 2.11
N LEU A 77 -1.41 -12.71 1.19
CA LEU A 77 -0.51 -11.60 1.52
C LEU A 77 -1.29 -10.31 1.68
N LEU A 78 -0.98 -9.54 2.73
CA LEU A 78 -1.48 -8.19 2.97
C LEU A 78 -0.46 -7.18 2.46
N GLN A 79 -0.78 -6.52 1.36
CA GLN A 79 0.07 -5.49 0.74
C GLN A 79 -0.50 -4.10 1.02
N GLN A 80 0.38 -3.12 1.18
CA GLN A 80 0.01 -1.71 1.30
C GLN A 80 0.61 -0.96 0.11
N GLU A 81 -0.24 -0.30 -0.67
CA GLU A 81 0.15 0.50 -1.83
C GLU A 81 -0.62 1.83 -1.77
N ASN A 82 0.09 2.96 -1.79
CA ASN A 82 -0.50 4.31 -1.74
C ASN A 82 -1.49 4.52 -0.57
N GLY A 83 -1.19 3.95 0.60
CA GLY A 83 -2.04 4.02 1.79
C GLY A 83 -3.23 3.05 1.80
N ASN A 84 -3.47 2.32 0.71
CA ASN A 84 -4.54 1.32 0.62
C ASN A 84 -4.02 -0.09 0.91
N LEU A 85 -4.87 -0.93 1.50
CA LEU A 85 -4.57 -2.32 1.82
C LEU A 85 -5.22 -3.27 0.82
N PHE A 86 -4.44 -4.20 0.30
CA PHE A 86 -4.88 -5.20 -0.65
C PHE A 86 -4.52 -6.59 -0.16
N ILE A 87 -5.44 -7.54 -0.36
CA ILE A 87 -5.13 -8.97 -0.23
C ILE A 87 -4.93 -9.57 -1.62
N ASN A 88 -3.77 -10.17 -1.85
CA ASN A 88 -3.53 -10.85 -3.11
C ASN A 88 -4.14 -12.25 -3.05
N THR A 89 -5.27 -12.44 -3.73
CA THR A 89 -5.99 -13.73 -3.82
C THR A 89 -5.60 -14.54 -5.06
N GLY A 90 -4.65 -14.05 -5.87
CA GLY A 90 -4.24 -14.66 -7.14
C GLY A 90 -4.98 -14.13 -8.37
N TYR A 91 -5.88 -13.16 -8.22
CA TYR A 91 -6.56 -12.47 -9.32
C TYR A 91 -6.25 -10.97 -9.26
N ARG A 92 -5.67 -10.41 -10.32
CA ARG A 92 -5.55 -8.96 -10.56
C ARG A 92 -6.33 -8.66 -11.83
N ILE A 93 -7.37 -7.84 -11.72
CA ILE A 93 -8.17 -7.40 -12.86
C ILE A 93 -7.72 -5.98 -13.15
N ASP A 94 -6.92 -5.81 -14.20
CA ASP A 94 -6.56 -4.49 -14.71
C ASP A 94 -7.67 -4.03 -15.67
N VAL A 95 -8.18 -2.81 -15.47
CA VAL A 95 -9.23 -2.21 -16.28
C VAL A 95 -8.67 -0.93 -16.90
N SER A 96 -8.72 -0.83 -18.23
CA SER A 96 -8.37 0.38 -18.97
C SER A 96 -9.50 0.75 -19.93
N TYR A 97 -9.80 2.04 -20.03
CA TYR A 97 -10.71 2.57 -21.04
C TYR A 97 -10.03 2.52 -22.42
N ASN A 98 -10.73 2.04 -23.45
CA ASN A 98 -10.24 2.03 -24.82
C ASN A 98 -11.00 3.08 -25.65
N GLU A 99 -10.31 4.17 -25.97
CA GLU A 99 -10.84 5.28 -26.77
C GLU A 99 -10.91 4.98 -28.27
N GLU A 100 -10.25 3.93 -28.76
CA GLU A 100 -10.24 3.59 -30.20
C GLU A 100 -11.50 2.84 -30.66
N THR A 101 -12.29 2.33 -29.72
CA THR A 101 -13.47 1.48 -29.99
C THR A 101 -14.80 2.11 -29.57
N ASP A 102 -14.78 3.36 -29.12
CA ASP A 102 -15.97 4.15 -28.75
C ASP A 102 -16.36 5.12 -29.90
#